data_AF-A0A1I4DHL4-F1
#
_entry.id   AF-A0A1I4DHL4-F1
#
_cell.length_a   1.000
_cell.length_b   1.000
_cell.length_c   1.000
_cell.angle_alpha   90.00
_cell.angle_beta   90.00
_cell.angle_gamma   90.00
#
_symmetry.space_group_name_H-M   'P 1'
#
loop_
_entity.id
_entity.type
_entity.pdbx_description
1 polymer ?
#
loop_
_entity_poly.entity_id
_entity_poly.type
_entity_poly.pdbx_seq_one_letter_code
_entity_poly.pdbx_strand_id
1 'polypeptide(L)'
;MADFSAEYLAVVALIFFLAGIVKGVTGMGLPTVSMGLLGAFMPAVTAASLLIVPSFITNVWQLFSGPSFGRLIKRLWPMMLCIVAGTIAGASLLTSGNQQLATTGLGAALVVYAASVF
;
A
#
# COMPACT_ATOMS: atom_id res chain seq x y z
N MET A 1 -7.52 22.09 14.14
CA MET A 1 -6.86 22.79 13.02
C MET A 1 -5.76 21.87 12.54
N ALA A 2 -6.04 21.08 11.50
CA ALA A 2 -4.97 20.41 10.77
C ALA A 2 -4.54 21.42 9.73
N ASP A 3 -3.41 22.09 9.95
CA ASP A 3 -2.77 22.90 8.94
C ASP A 3 -2.20 21.94 7.89
N PHE A 4 -3.08 21.33 7.09
CA PHE A 4 -2.71 20.71 5.83
C PHE A 4 -2.28 21.85 4.91
N SER A 5 -1.06 22.33 5.13
CA SER A 5 -0.44 23.34 4.28
C SER A 5 -0.51 22.85 2.84
N ALA A 6 -0.73 23.76 1.90
CA ALA A 6 -0.80 23.42 0.48
C ALA A 6 0.45 22.62 0.03
N GLU A 7 1.59 22.88 0.67
CA GLU A 7 2.85 22.15 0.52
C GLU A 7 2.73 20.66 0.87
N TYR A 8 2.09 20.31 1.99
CA TYR A 8 1.91 18.92 2.40
C TYR A 8 1.05 18.14 1.39
N LEU A 9 -0.05 18.75 0.94
CA LEU A 9 -0.90 18.16 -0.10
C LEU A 9 -0.17 18.03 -1.43
N ALA A 10 0.67 19.02 -1.79
CA ALA A 10 1.48 18.97 -3.00
C ALA A 10 2.49 17.81 -2.96
N VAL A 11 3.16 17.59 -1.82
CA VAL A 11 4.10 16.46 -1.64
C VAL A 11 3.37 15.12 -1.76
N VAL A 12 2.22 14.97 -1.09
CA VAL A 12 1.42 13.74 -1.16
C VAL A 12 0.94 13.49 -2.60
N ALA A 13 0.44 14.51 -3.28
CA ALA A 13 0.01 14.42 -4.67
C ALA A 13 1.17 14.04 -5.60
N LEU A 14 2.36 14.63 -5.42
CA LEU A 14 3.55 14.29 -6.18
C LEU A 14 3.96 12.82 -5.97
N ILE A 15 3.97 12.34 -4.72
CA ILE A 15 4.29 10.94 -4.42
C ILE A 15 3.30 9.99 -5.10
N PHE A 16 2.00 10.27 -5.01
CA PHE A 16 0.98 9.45 -5.68
C PHE A 16 1.07 9.51 -7.21
N PHE A 17 1.42 10.67 -7.77
CA PHE A 17 1.63 10.83 -9.20
C PHE A 17 2.79 9.97 -9.70
N LEU A 18 3.95 10.04 -9.02
CA LEU A 18 5.12 9.22 -9.34
C LEU A 18 4.84 7.73 -9.18
N ALA A 19 4.21 7.33 -8.08
CA ALA A 19 3.83 5.94 -7.85
C ALA A 19 2.78 5.44 -8.86
N GLY A 20 1.91 6.32 -9.34
CA GLY A 20 0.94 6.06 -10.41
C GLY A 20 1.62 5.79 -11.75
N ILE A 21 2.66 6.55 -12.10
CA ILE A 21 3.48 6.29 -13.30
C ILE A 21 4.13 4.91 -13.20
N VAL A 22 4.76 4.58 -12.06
CA VAL A 22 5.37 3.26 -11.86
C VAL A 22 4.33 2.15 -12.03
N LYS A 23 3.14 2.29 -11.42
CA LYS A 23 2.04 1.35 -11.61
C LYS A 23 1.60 1.24 -13.07
N GLY A 24 1.58 2.33 -13.82
CA GLY A 24 1.26 2.35 -15.24
C GLY A 24 2.27 1.56 -16.10
N VAL A 25 3.56 1.66 -15.78
CA VAL A 25 4.64 0.98 -16.52
C VAL A 25 4.77 -0.49 -16.13
N THR A 26 4.72 -0.82 -14.83
CA THR A 26 4.98 -2.18 -14.33
C THR A 26 3.71 -2.99 -14.10
N GLY A 27 2.53 -2.36 -14.13
CA GLY A 27 1.25 -2.97 -13.77
C GLY A 27 1.04 -3.16 -12.25
N MET A 28 2.05 -2.92 -11.41
CA MET A 28 2.02 -3.12 -9.95
C MET A 28 2.81 -2.02 -9.22
N GLY A 29 2.75 -1.96 -7.88
CA GLY A 29 3.72 -1.16 -7.12
C GLY A 29 3.32 0.26 -6.70
N LEU A 30 2.09 0.72 -6.98
CA LEU A 30 1.55 1.95 -6.36
C LEU A 30 1.72 1.91 -4.83
N PRO A 31 1.30 0.84 -4.10
CA PRO A 31 1.48 0.80 -2.66
C PRO A 31 2.94 0.72 -2.24
N THR A 32 3.79 0.02 -3.00
CA THR A 32 5.21 -0.16 -2.65
C THR A 32 5.98 1.15 -2.72
N VAL A 33 5.87 1.87 -3.85
CA VAL A 33 6.55 3.15 -4.06
C VAL A 33 6.00 4.21 -3.13
N SER A 34 4.66 4.29 -3.02
CA SER A 34 4.03 5.28 -2.14
C SER A 34 4.35 5.03 -0.68
N MET A 35 4.33 3.78 -0.19
CA MET A 35 4.68 3.49 1.20
C MET A 35 6.14 3.75 1.52
N GLY A 36 7.05 3.44 0.59
CA GLY A 36 8.47 3.73 0.77
C GLY A 36 8.73 5.23 0.90
N LEU A 37 8.04 6.05 0.11
CA LEU A 37 8.18 7.51 0.15
C LEU A 37 7.40 8.12 1.32
N LEU A 38 6.10 7.84 1.47
CA LEU A 38 5.26 8.41 2.54
C LEU A 38 5.74 7.96 3.92
N GLY A 39 6.15 6.70 4.08
CA GLY A 39 6.65 6.17 5.36
C GLY A 39 7.92 6.85 5.89
N ALA A 40 8.65 7.58 5.03
CA ALA A 40 9.78 8.41 5.44
C ALA A 40 9.36 9.76 6.04
N PHE A 41 8.16 10.25 5.70
CA PHE A 41 7.65 11.56 6.13
C PHE A 41 6.56 11.45 7.20
N MET A 42 5.87 10.32 7.29
CA MET A 42 4.74 10.16 8.19
C MET A 42 4.64 8.73 8.74
N PRO A 43 3.88 8.53 9.82
CA PRO A 43 3.63 7.19 10.36
C PRO A 43 3.06 6.23 9.33
N ALA A 44 3.47 4.96 9.41
CA ALA A 44 2.98 3.89 8.53
C ALA A 44 1.44 3.79 8.51
N VAL A 45 0.78 4.02 9.65
CA VAL A 45 -0.68 4.02 9.78
C VAL A 45 -1.32 5.14 8.96
N THR A 46 -0.74 6.34 9.00
CA THR A 46 -1.22 7.51 8.24
C THR A 46 -1.02 7.30 6.74
N ALA A 47 0.17 6.82 6.33
CA ALA A 47 0.45 6.49 4.94
C ALA A 47 -0.50 5.41 4.39
N ALA A 48 -0.80 4.37 5.20
CA ALA A 48 -1.75 3.32 4.85
C ALA A 48 -3.15 3.89 4.60
N SER A 49 -3.61 4.77 5.49
CA SER A 49 -4.92 5.41 5.39
C SER A 49 -5.09 6.20 4.09
N LEU A 50 -4.05 6.94 3.68
CA LEU A 50 -4.05 7.68 2.41
C LEU A 50 -4.08 6.75 1.19
N LEU A 51 -3.45 5.58 1.28
CA LEU A 51 -3.33 4.62 0.18
C LEU A 51 -4.60 3.82 -0.10
N ILE A 52 -5.46 3.65 0.90
CA ILE A 52 -6.68 2.83 0.78
C ILE A 52 -7.55 3.32 -0.36
N VAL A 53 -7.85 4.62 -0.41
CA VAL A 53 -8.76 5.21 -1.41
C VAL A 53 -8.27 5.01 -2.85
N PRO A 54 -7.07 5.50 -3.25
CA PRO A 54 -6.61 5.36 -4.64
C PRO A 54 -6.33 3.91 -5.04
N SER A 55 -5.83 3.08 -4.12
CA SER A 55 -5.59 1.66 -4.39
C SER A 55 -6.90 0.92 -4.62
N PHE A 56 -7.92 1.19 -3.79
CA PHE A 56 -9.23 0.58 -3.93
C PHE A 56 -9.87 0.93 -5.27
N ILE A 57 -9.90 2.22 -5.63
CA ILE A 57 -10.48 2.69 -6.89
C ILE A 57 -9.82 1.99 -8.08
N THR A 58 -8.49 2.00 -8.13
CA THR A 58 -7.76 1.41 -9.27
C THR A 58 -7.87 -0.11 -9.32
N ASN A 59 -7.89 -0.80 -8.18
CA ASN A 59 -8.03 -2.26 -8.13
C ASN A 59 -9.44 -2.71 -8.53
N VAL A 60 -10.48 -1.99 -8.10
CA VAL A 60 -11.87 -2.27 -8.47
C VAL A 60 -12.08 -2.02 -9.96
N TRP A 61 -11.55 -0.91 -10.48
CA TRP A 61 -11.58 -0.63 -11.92
C TRP A 61 -10.90 -1.75 -12.74
N GLN A 62 -9.73 -2.22 -12.29
CA GLN A 62 -9.00 -3.33 -12.92
C GLN A 62 -9.78 -4.65 -12.87
N LEU A 63 -10.50 -4.90 -11.77
CA LEU A 63 -11.32 -6.09 -11.60
C LEU A 63 -12.46 -6.15 -12.62
N PHE A 64 -13.13 -5.03 -12.88
CA PHE A 64 -14.21 -4.93 -13.86
C PHE A 64 -13.72 -4.89 -15.30
N SER A 65 -12.50 -4.40 -15.53
CA SER A 65 -11.89 -4.35 -16.86
C SER A 65 -11.25 -5.69 -17.29
N GLY A 66 -11.05 -6.63 -16.37
CA GLY A 66 -10.34 -7.89 -16.60
C GLY A 66 -11.24 -9.09 -17.00
N PRO A 67 -10.74 -10.05 -17.79
CA PRO A 67 -11.53 -11.21 -18.21
C PRO A 67 -11.67 -12.29 -17.12
N SER A 68 -12.91 -12.74 -16.91
CA SER A 68 -13.34 -13.89 -16.07
C SER A 68 -12.94 -13.86 -14.59
N PHE A 69 -13.68 -13.06 -13.80
CA PHE A 69 -13.62 -13.00 -12.33
C PHE A 69 -13.54 -14.37 -11.62
N GLY A 70 -14.30 -15.37 -12.10
CA GLY A 70 -14.34 -16.70 -11.49
C GLY A 70 -13.02 -17.48 -11.56
N ARG A 71 -12.22 -17.31 -12.63
CA ARG A 71 -10.87 -17.93 -12.71
C ARG A 71 -9.89 -17.23 -11.77
N LEU A 72 -10.05 -15.92 -11.58
CA LEU A 72 -9.22 -15.13 -10.68
C LEU A 72 -9.39 -15.58 -9.22
N ILE A 73 -10.64 -15.78 -8.78
CA ILE A 73 -10.93 -16.27 -7.41
C ILE A 73 -10.27 -17.64 -7.17
N LYS A 74 -10.43 -18.62 -8.06
CA LYS A 74 -9.84 -19.96 -7.89
C LYS A 74 -8.31 -19.95 -7.82
N ARG A 75 -7.66 -18.97 -8.43
CA ARG A 75 -6.20 -18.83 -8.41
C ARG A 75 -5.71 -18.05 -7.19
N LEU A 76 -6.44 -17.02 -6.77
CA LEU A 76 -6.01 -16.09 -5.72
C LEU A 76 -6.58 -16.40 -4.33
N TRP A 77 -7.54 -17.31 -4.17
CA TRP A 77 -8.12 -17.61 -2.86
C TRP A 77 -7.11 -17.99 -1.76
N PRO A 78 -6.02 -18.76 -2.02
CA PRO A 78 -5.07 -19.09 -0.96
C PRO A 78 -4.31 -17.84 -0.51
N MET A 79 -3.91 -17.01 -1.48
CA MET A 79 -3.25 -15.73 -1.23
C MET A 79 -4.16 -14.79 -0.43
N MET A 80 -5.44 -14.70 -0.77
CA MET A 80 -6.41 -13.87 -0.03
C MET A 80 -6.56 -14.35 1.42
N LEU A 81 -6.59 -15.66 1.67
CA LEU A 81 -6.62 -16.18 3.04
C LEU A 81 -5.37 -15.82 3.83
N CYS A 82 -4.17 -15.97 3.23
CA CYS A 82 -2.93 -15.55 3.86
C CYS A 82 -2.91 -14.04 4.15
N ILE A 83 -3.42 -13.21 3.24
CA ILE A 83 -3.54 -11.77 3.44
C ILE A 83 -4.50 -11.45 4.59
N VAL A 84 -5.66 -12.10 4.66
CA VAL A 84 -6.63 -11.89 5.75
C VAL A 84 -6.01 -12.28 7.09
N ALA A 85 -5.40 -13.46 7.18
CA ALA A 85 -4.74 -13.92 8.40
C ALA A 85 -3.59 -12.96 8.82
N GLY A 86 -2.74 -12.57 7.86
CA GLY A 86 -1.65 -11.62 8.09
C GLY A 86 -2.14 -10.23 8.48
N THR A 87 -3.27 -9.77 7.92
CA THR A 87 -3.87 -8.46 8.25
C THR A 87 -4.43 -8.46 9.67
N ILE A 88 -5.12 -9.53 10.08
CA ILE A 88 -5.64 -9.65 11.45
C ILE A 88 -4.46 -9.69 12.45
N ALA A 89 -3.43 -10.48 12.14
CA ALA A 89 -2.22 -10.55 12.96
C ALA A 89 -1.45 -9.23 13.00
N GLY A 90 -1.40 -8.50 11.88
CA GLY A 90 -0.73 -7.19 11.78
C GLY A 90 -1.53 -6.04 12.39
N ALA A 91 -2.86 -6.13 12.42
CA ALA A 91 -3.73 -5.11 13.00
C ALA A 91 -3.46 -4.93 14.50
N SER A 92 -3.20 -6.02 15.23
CA SER A 92 -2.83 -5.96 16.65
C SER A 92 -1.49 -5.24 16.87
N LEU A 93 -0.53 -5.39 15.96
CA LEU A 93 0.74 -4.65 15.99
C LEU A 93 0.52 -3.15 15.77
N LEU A 94 -0.38 -2.78 14.85
CA LEU A 94 -0.72 -1.38 14.58
C LEU A 94 -1.49 -0.71 15.74
N THR A 95 -2.32 -1.46 16.47
CA THR A 95 -3.10 -0.94 17.61
C THR A 95 -2.39 -1.01 18.96
N SER A 96 -1.25 -1.71 19.05
CA SER A 96 -0.45 -1.85 20.28
C SER A 96 0.17 -0.55 20.82
N GLY A 97 -0.03 0.58 20.14
CA GLY A 97 0.55 1.89 20.50
C GLY A 97 2.03 2.05 20.16
N ASN A 98 2.71 0.98 19.73
CA ASN A 98 4.13 1.01 19.36
C ASN A 98 4.31 1.26 17.86
N GLN A 99 4.19 2.54 17.49
CA GLN A 99 4.33 2.99 16.11
C GLN A 99 5.71 2.68 15.49
N GLN A 100 6.74 2.51 16.32
CA GLN A 100 8.08 2.17 15.89
C GLN A 100 8.17 0.72 15.39
N LEU A 101 7.47 -0.23 16.03
CA LEU A 101 7.38 -1.62 15.55
C LEU A 101 6.71 -1.70 14.18
N ALA A 102 5.60 -0.98 13.99
CA ALA A 102 4.90 -0.94 12.70
C ALA A 102 5.78 -0.37 11.58
N THR A 103 6.49 0.72 11.86
CA THR A 103 7.38 1.38 10.89
C THR A 103 8.60 0.51 10.57
N THR A 104 9.20 -0.13 11.58
CA THR A 104 10.35 -1.04 11.40
C THR A 104 9.94 -2.30 10.62
N GLY A 105 8.79 -2.88 10.93
CA GLY A 105 8.24 -4.03 10.20
C GLY A 105 7.95 -3.70 8.73
N LEU A 106 7.37 -2.53 8.47
CA LEU A 106 7.15 -2.05 7.10
C LEU A 106 8.49 -1.87 6.36
N GLY A 107 9.48 -1.24 6.98
CA GLY A 107 10.82 -1.06 6.40
C GLY A 107 11.50 -2.39 6.07
N ALA A 108 11.47 -3.36 6.99
CA ALA A 108 12.00 -4.70 6.75
C ALA A 108 11.29 -5.40 5.58
N ALA A 109 9.97 -5.31 5.50
CA ALA A 109 9.20 -5.87 4.39
C ALA A 109 9.57 -5.23 3.04
N LEU A 110 9.78 -3.91 3.00
CA LEU A 110 10.21 -3.20 1.80
C LEU A 110 11.63 -3.60 1.35
N VAL A 111 12.56 -3.80 2.29
CA VAL A 111 13.92 -4.29 1.99
C VAL A 111 13.88 -5.70 1.41
N VAL A 112 13.12 -6.62 2.03
CA VAL A 112 12.95 -7.98 1.53
C VAL A 112 12.32 -7.97 0.14
N TYR A 113 11.30 -7.14 -0.08
CA TYR A 113 10.66 -6.99 -1.39
C TYR A 113 11.66 -6.50 -2.44
N ALA A 114 12.42 -5.44 -2.14
CA ALA A 114 13.43 -4.90 -3.05
C ALA A 114 14.51 -5.95 -3.39
N ALA A 115 14.94 -6.75 -2.41
CA ALA A 115 15.90 -7.83 -2.63
C ALA A 115 15.32 -8.96 -3.49
N SER A 116 14.02 -9.26 -3.37
CA SER A 116 13.36 -10.33 -4.14
C SER A 116 13.02 -9.96 -5.59
N VAL A 117 13.09 -8.67 -5.93
CA VAL A 117 12.77 -8.15 -7.27
C VAL A 117 13.97 -8.23 -8.24
N PHE A 118 15.14 -8.66 -7.77
CA PHE A 118 16.33 -8.97 -8.59
C PHE A 118 16.53 -10.48 -8.73
#